data_AF-A0A653TSP0-F1
#
_entry.id   AF-A0A653TSP0-F1
#
_cell.length_a   1.000
_cell.length_b   1.000
_cell.length_c   1.000
_cell.angle_alpha   90.00
_cell.angle_beta   90.00
_cell.angle_gamma   90.00
#
_symmetry.space_group_name_H-M   'P 1'
#
loop_
_entity.id
_entity.type
_entity.pdbx_description
1 polymer ?
#
loop_
_entity_poly.entity_id
_entity_poly.type
_entity_poly.pdbx_seq_one_letter_code
_entity_poly.pdbx_strand_id
1 'polypeptide(L)'
;MGTIVWGTEGLEPDSGFDYWRETVCRAVLNVTTEAPDPQEAFHGSITGRSFGDVRIASFRSTRHDVVRTSRHVAQGDDSVLVSLQERGECQLSQGDERLLLKPGEIGLVDGARPFRLSFSEDVRRVVAVLPRRTLLLKAPWLVRGRPHRIALSSRFVSLARRHLLELARHGEIMDEMSASLLADNLCNLIGLSSDAAGPGPDRLHEAILAFCRGRLGDETLSPGAVAAHFNISLRTLHARFAGTGESFGRWLLATRLEESRRALLDPRRAGEGIASIAYSAGFNDLSVFNRAFRNRFGMTPSDLRGTRRN
;
A
#
# COMPACT_ATOMS: atom_id res chain seq x y z
N MET A 1 21.48 -4.36 7.10
CA MET A 1 21.13 -2.93 6.94
C MET A 1 22.26 -2.25 6.20
N GLY A 2 21.97 -1.57 5.09
CA GLY A 2 22.98 -0.83 4.32
C GLY A 2 22.43 0.53 3.94
N THR A 3 23.26 1.57 4.07
CA THR A 3 22.99 2.85 3.43
C THR A 3 23.54 2.78 2.01
N ILE A 4 22.70 3.06 1.01
CA ILE A 4 23.12 3.20 -0.39
C ILE A 4 23.19 4.70 -0.65
N VAL A 5 24.39 5.25 -0.79
CA VAL A 5 24.60 6.63 -1.23
C VAL A 5 25.07 6.59 -2.67
N TRP A 6 24.40 7.31 -3.57
CA TRP A 6 24.81 7.39 -4.97
C TRP A 6 24.48 8.75 -5.60
N GLY A 7 25.33 9.19 -6.53
CA GLY A 7 25.12 10.37 -7.37
C GLY A 7 25.73 10.20 -8.76
N THR A 8 25.20 10.92 -9.76
CA THR A 8 25.72 10.98 -11.14
C THR A 8 26.94 11.88 -11.31
N GLU A 9 27.45 12.51 -10.26
CA GLU A 9 28.59 13.45 -10.36
C GLU A 9 29.83 12.72 -10.92
N GLY A 10 30.30 13.15 -12.11
CA GLY A 10 31.50 12.61 -12.76
C GLY A 10 31.29 11.45 -13.73
N LEU A 11 30.04 11.05 -14.03
CA LEU A 11 29.73 10.03 -15.05
C LEU A 11 29.39 10.65 -16.41
N GLU A 12 29.71 9.96 -17.51
CA GLU A 12 29.29 10.36 -18.85
C GLU A 12 27.75 10.37 -18.97
N PRO A 13 27.14 11.29 -19.76
CA PRO A 13 25.70 11.55 -19.79
C PRO A 13 24.83 10.30 -20.04
N ASP A 14 25.23 9.46 -21.01
CA ASP A 14 24.48 8.24 -21.37
C ASP A 14 24.58 7.15 -20.29
N SER A 15 25.68 7.14 -19.51
CA SER A 15 25.91 6.18 -18.43
C SER A 15 25.19 6.56 -17.13
N GLY A 16 25.02 7.87 -16.88
CA GLY A 16 24.40 8.39 -15.66
C GLY A 16 22.91 8.04 -15.54
N PHE A 17 22.16 8.10 -16.64
CA PHE A 17 20.73 7.80 -16.64
C PHE A 17 20.43 6.30 -16.55
N ASP A 18 21.19 5.47 -17.27
CA ASP A 18 21.02 4.01 -17.22
C ASP A 18 21.32 3.45 -15.83
N TYR A 19 22.36 3.97 -15.17
CA TYR A 19 22.68 3.58 -13.80
C TYR A 19 21.67 4.14 -12.78
N TRP A 20 21.17 5.37 -12.97
CA TRP A 20 20.07 5.92 -12.18
C TRP A 20 18.84 5.01 -12.25
N ARG A 21 18.44 4.60 -13.45
CA ARG A 21 17.33 3.68 -13.68
C ARG A 21 17.47 2.40 -12.86
N GLU A 22 18.63 1.76 -12.90
CA GLU A 22 18.89 0.54 -12.10
C GLU A 22 18.88 0.79 -10.59
N THR A 23 19.37 1.94 -10.14
CA THR A 23 19.45 2.27 -8.71
C THR A 23 18.07 2.61 -8.14
N VAL A 24 17.26 3.36 -8.89
CA VAL A 24 15.87 3.67 -8.53
C VAL A 24 15.01 2.42 -8.47
N CYS A 25 15.18 1.48 -9.43
CA CYS A 25 14.51 0.16 -9.40
C CYS A 25 14.72 -0.56 -8.07
N ARG A 26 15.97 -0.57 -7.56
CA ARG A 26 16.33 -1.30 -6.32
C ARG A 26 15.93 -0.54 -5.06
N ALA A 27 16.04 0.78 -5.07
CA ALA A 27 15.87 1.60 -3.87
C ALA A 27 14.40 1.85 -3.48
N VAL A 28 13.47 1.90 -4.44
CA VAL A 28 12.09 2.34 -4.18
C VAL A 28 11.08 1.21 -4.36
N LEU A 29 10.75 0.87 -5.58
CA LEU A 29 9.80 -0.14 -5.98
C LEU A 29 10.16 -0.39 -7.43
N ASN A 30 10.13 -1.63 -7.89
CA ASN A 30 10.54 -1.96 -9.26
C ASN A 30 9.85 -1.01 -10.29
N VAL A 31 10.55 0.00 -10.80
CA VAL A 31 10.00 1.07 -11.64
C VAL A 31 11.03 1.45 -12.68
N THR A 32 10.60 1.91 -13.84
CA THR A 32 11.51 2.45 -14.85
C THR A 32 11.47 3.97 -14.80
N THR A 33 12.59 4.61 -15.10
CA THR A 33 12.67 6.05 -15.33
C THR A 33 12.74 6.31 -16.83
N GLU A 34 12.03 7.34 -17.30
CA GLU A 34 12.05 7.82 -18.68
C GLU A 34 12.55 9.28 -18.69
N ALA A 35 13.61 9.58 -19.45
CA ALA A 35 14.07 10.95 -19.63
C ALA A 35 13.21 11.65 -20.70
N PRO A 36 12.86 12.94 -20.54
CA PRO A 36 11.99 13.64 -21.48
C PRO A 36 12.71 13.99 -22.80
N ASP A 37 14.04 14.09 -22.80
CA ASP A 37 14.86 14.30 -23.98
C ASP A 37 16.17 13.49 -23.88
N PRO A 38 16.47 12.59 -24.84
CA PRO A 38 17.75 11.88 -24.91
C PRO A 38 18.97 12.79 -25.07
N GLN A 39 18.81 14.04 -25.51
CA GLN A 39 19.91 14.99 -25.73
C GLN A 39 20.24 15.84 -24.50
N GLU A 40 19.44 15.76 -23.44
CA GLU A 40 19.69 16.52 -22.21
C GLU A 40 20.53 15.72 -21.20
N ALA A 41 21.53 16.39 -20.62
CA ALA A 41 22.34 15.81 -19.56
C ALA A 41 21.51 15.58 -18.29
N PHE A 42 21.25 14.31 -17.96
CA PHE A 42 20.57 13.91 -16.75
C PHE A 42 21.50 13.97 -15.54
N HIS A 43 21.07 14.63 -14.47
CA HIS A 43 21.76 14.64 -13.19
C HIS A 43 20.84 14.11 -12.10
N GLY A 44 21.32 13.18 -11.27
CA GLY A 44 20.54 12.55 -10.23
C GLY A 44 21.39 12.10 -9.05
N SER A 45 20.88 12.24 -7.83
CA SER A 45 21.44 11.62 -6.64
C SER A 45 20.35 11.01 -5.79
N ILE A 46 20.68 9.86 -5.22
CA ILE A 46 19.82 9.07 -4.37
C ILE A 46 20.57 8.62 -3.13
N THR A 47 19.98 8.84 -1.97
CA THR A 47 20.44 8.27 -0.72
C THR A 47 19.35 7.39 -0.15
N GLY A 48 19.52 6.07 -0.28
CA GLY A 48 18.60 5.05 0.20
C GLY A 48 19.04 4.44 1.53
N ARG A 49 18.07 4.12 2.37
CA ARG A 49 18.23 3.51 3.70
C ARG A 49 17.11 2.49 3.92
N SER A 50 17.37 1.47 4.71
CA SER A 50 16.39 0.44 5.07
C SER A 50 16.33 0.27 6.59
N PHE A 51 15.12 0.27 7.14
CA PHE A 51 14.80 0.12 8.55
C PHE A 51 13.78 -1.03 8.68
N GLY A 52 14.26 -2.25 8.94
CA GLY A 52 13.42 -3.44 8.80
C GLY A 52 12.82 -3.51 7.40
N ASP A 53 11.50 -3.63 7.31
CA ASP A 53 10.75 -3.69 6.05
C ASP A 53 10.45 -2.32 5.41
N VAL A 54 10.80 -1.21 6.08
CA VAL A 54 10.62 0.14 5.53
C VAL A 54 11.89 0.59 4.81
N ARG A 55 11.73 1.10 3.59
CA ARG A 55 12.82 1.76 2.85
C ARG A 55 12.55 3.25 2.75
N ILE A 56 13.57 4.06 2.97
CA ILE A 56 13.52 5.51 2.85
C ILE A 56 14.58 5.92 1.85
N ALA A 57 14.24 6.77 0.89
CA ALA A 57 15.19 7.31 -0.07
C ALA A 57 14.99 8.81 -0.31
N SER A 58 16.09 9.56 -0.28
CA SER A 58 16.14 10.96 -0.68
C SER A 58 16.56 11.06 -2.13
N PHE A 59 15.87 11.88 -2.93
CA PHE A 59 16.13 12.08 -4.34
C PHE A 59 16.41 13.54 -4.64
N ARG A 60 17.38 13.77 -5.51
CA ARG A 60 17.55 15.01 -6.27
C ARG A 60 17.73 14.60 -7.71
N SER A 61 17.04 15.22 -8.63
CA SER A 61 17.30 14.96 -10.05
C SER A 61 16.77 16.06 -10.94
N THR A 62 17.31 16.10 -12.15
CA THR A 62 16.68 16.77 -13.30
C THR A 62 15.31 16.19 -13.59
N ARG A 63 14.53 16.91 -14.41
CA ARG A 63 13.20 16.48 -14.87
C ARG A 63 13.26 15.08 -15.52
N HIS A 64 12.31 14.24 -15.16
CA HIS A 64 12.17 12.86 -15.64
C HIS A 64 10.77 12.34 -15.33
N ASP A 65 10.42 11.19 -15.89
CA ASP A 65 9.24 10.44 -15.53
C ASP A 65 9.63 9.15 -14.81
N VAL A 66 8.77 8.69 -13.91
CA VAL A 66 8.86 7.38 -13.25
C VAL A 66 7.62 6.60 -13.59
N VAL A 67 7.80 5.40 -14.16
CA VAL A 67 6.72 4.55 -14.65
C VAL A 67 6.76 3.19 -13.99
N ARG A 68 5.67 2.83 -13.30
CA ARG A 68 5.39 1.46 -12.85
C ARG A 68 4.36 0.84 -13.80
N THR A 69 4.78 -0.15 -14.58
CA THR A 69 3.92 -0.85 -15.54
C THR A 69 3.29 -2.10 -14.91
N SER A 70 2.30 -2.69 -15.57
CA SER A 70 1.72 -3.98 -15.14
C SER A 70 2.76 -5.10 -15.08
N ARG A 71 3.79 -5.05 -15.94
CA ARG A 71 4.93 -5.99 -15.90
C ARG A 71 5.73 -5.82 -14.62
N HIS A 72 6.00 -4.58 -14.20
CA HIS A 72 6.70 -4.32 -12.94
C HIS A 72 5.90 -4.79 -11.71
N VAL A 73 4.58 -4.59 -11.73
CA VAL A 73 3.67 -5.07 -10.68
C VAL A 73 3.70 -6.61 -10.59
N ALA A 74 3.68 -7.31 -11.72
CA ALA A 74 3.73 -8.77 -11.76
C ALA A 74 5.06 -9.35 -11.22
N GLN A 75 6.15 -8.58 -11.26
CA GLN A 75 7.46 -8.96 -10.72
C GLN A 75 7.57 -8.78 -9.20
N GLY A 76 6.52 -8.29 -8.53
CA GLY A 76 6.38 -8.27 -7.08
C GLY A 76 6.49 -6.89 -6.44
N ASP A 77 6.44 -6.90 -5.11
CA ASP A 77 6.42 -5.76 -4.19
C ASP A 77 5.14 -4.90 -4.31
N ASP A 78 4.19 -5.11 -3.40
CA ASP A 78 2.90 -4.41 -3.33
C ASP A 78 2.94 -3.21 -2.37
N SER A 79 4.14 -2.80 -1.93
CA SER A 79 4.36 -1.71 -1.00
C SER A 79 3.77 -0.39 -1.50
N VAL A 80 3.43 0.48 -0.55
CA VAL A 80 2.88 1.81 -0.82
C VAL A 80 4.01 2.83 -0.82
N LEU A 81 4.11 3.65 -1.86
CA LEU A 81 5.02 4.79 -1.86
C LEU A 81 4.35 5.95 -1.15
N VAL A 82 5.09 6.59 -0.24
CA VAL A 82 4.76 7.86 0.40
C VAL A 82 5.85 8.86 0.04
N SER A 83 5.54 9.83 -0.80
CA SER A 83 6.49 10.80 -1.36
C SER A 83 6.23 12.19 -0.80
N LEU A 84 7.16 12.71 0.00
CA LEU A 84 7.21 14.12 0.36
C LEU A 84 7.90 14.91 -0.75
N GLN A 85 7.18 15.84 -1.34
CA GLN A 85 7.72 16.77 -2.33
C GLN A 85 8.47 17.89 -1.61
N GLU A 86 9.77 18.08 -1.86
CA GLU A 86 10.56 19.17 -1.26
C GLU A 86 10.76 20.35 -2.22
N ARG A 87 10.99 20.06 -3.50
CA ARG A 87 11.16 21.05 -4.57
C ARG A 87 10.57 20.51 -5.87
N GLY A 88 10.01 21.41 -6.67
CA GLY A 88 9.38 21.10 -7.94
C GLY A 88 8.02 20.44 -7.76
N GLU A 89 7.25 20.39 -8.83
CA GLU A 89 5.94 19.75 -8.86
C GLU A 89 5.99 18.32 -9.43
N CYS A 90 5.03 17.50 -9.01
CA CYS A 90 4.86 16.13 -9.50
C CYS A 90 3.44 15.92 -9.98
N GLN A 91 3.27 15.56 -11.25
CA GLN A 91 2.01 15.06 -11.76
C GLN A 91 1.96 13.54 -11.55
N LEU A 92 1.12 13.12 -10.60
CA LEU A 92 0.93 11.72 -10.24
C LEU A 92 -0.35 11.21 -10.91
N SER A 93 -0.25 10.09 -11.61
CA SER A 93 -1.37 9.40 -12.23
C SER A 93 -1.41 7.91 -11.86
N GLN A 94 -2.60 7.40 -11.53
CA GLN A 94 -2.84 6.00 -11.24
C GLN A 94 -4.28 5.63 -11.59
N GLY A 95 -4.46 4.77 -12.60
CA GLY A 95 -5.77 4.55 -13.22
C GLY A 95 -6.25 5.83 -13.91
N ASP A 96 -7.52 6.16 -13.76
CA ASP A 96 -8.13 7.37 -14.35
C ASP A 96 -7.91 8.63 -13.49
N GLU A 97 -7.36 8.46 -12.27
CA GLU A 97 -7.12 9.58 -11.37
C GLU A 97 -5.76 10.23 -11.62
N ARG A 98 -5.74 11.57 -11.53
CA ARG A 98 -4.55 12.41 -11.64
C ARG A 98 -4.56 13.47 -10.55
N LEU A 99 -3.41 13.69 -9.93
CA LEU A 99 -3.21 14.74 -8.94
C LEU A 99 -1.88 15.46 -9.15
N LEU A 100 -1.87 16.76 -8.84
CA LEU A 100 -0.66 17.57 -8.80
C LEU A 100 -0.21 17.69 -7.35
N LEU A 101 1.03 17.29 -7.09
CA LEU A 101 1.69 17.37 -5.80
C LEU A 101 2.68 18.54 -5.82
N LYS A 102 2.47 19.50 -4.91
CA LYS A 102 3.28 20.70 -4.78
C LYS A 102 4.34 20.58 -3.69
N PRO A 103 5.39 21.43 -3.70
CA PRO A 103 6.37 21.47 -2.63
C PRO A 103 5.73 21.56 -1.24
N GLY A 104 6.16 20.67 -0.34
CA GLY A 104 5.68 20.51 1.02
C GLY A 104 4.53 19.52 1.20
N GLU A 105 3.84 19.12 0.12
CA GLU A 105 2.77 18.13 0.19
C GLU A 105 3.30 16.69 0.19
N ILE A 106 2.47 15.76 0.65
CA ILE A 106 2.77 14.32 0.64
C ILE A 106 1.81 13.61 -0.32
N GLY A 107 2.37 12.88 -1.29
CA GLY A 107 1.63 12.00 -2.19
C GLY A 107 1.75 10.55 -1.77
N LEU A 108 0.67 9.77 -1.88
CA LEU A 108 0.67 8.33 -1.71
C LEU A 108 0.19 7.64 -2.98
N VAL A 109 0.85 6.56 -3.35
CA VAL A 109 0.45 5.74 -4.49
C VAL A 109 0.58 4.25 -4.17
N ASP A 110 -0.44 3.48 -4.57
CA ASP A 110 -0.51 2.05 -4.33
C ASP A 110 0.42 1.30 -5.29
N GLY A 111 1.50 0.69 -4.79
CA GLY A 111 2.46 -0.05 -5.62
C GLY A 111 1.94 -1.40 -6.14
N ALA A 112 0.77 -1.87 -5.68
CA ALA A 112 0.08 -3.02 -6.25
C ALA A 112 -0.58 -2.71 -7.61
N ARG A 113 -0.48 -1.46 -8.10
CA ARG A 113 -1.09 -1.01 -9.35
C ARG A 113 -0.09 -0.21 -10.20
N PRO A 114 -0.28 -0.18 -11.52
CA PRO A 114 0.48 0.72 -12.39
C PRO A 114 0.29 2.19 -11.98
N PHE A 115 1.33 2.99 -12.15
CA PHE A 115 1.29 4.44 -11.94
C PHE A 115 2.37 5.14 -12.77
N ARG A 116 2.20 6.45 -12.98
CA ARG A 116 3.21 7.33 -13.56
C ARG A 116 3.35 8.59 -12.70
N LEU A 117 4.60 8.94 -12.40
CA LEU A 117 4.99 10.20 -11.78
C LEU A 117 5.73 11.01 -12.84
N SER A 118 5.27 12.22 -13.13
CA SER A 118 5.88 13.08 -14.15
C SER A 118 6.41 14.34 -13.50
N PHE A 119 7.69 14.64 -13.69
CA PHE A 119 8.37 15.79 -13.12
C PHE A 119 8.83 16.68 -14.28
N SER A 120 8.17 17.82 -14.47
CA SER A 120 8.46 18.76 -15.56
C SER A 120 9.64 19.70 -15.28
N GLU A 121 10.15 19.69 -14.06
CA GLU A 121 11.27 20.51 -13.59
C GLU A 121 12.19 19.70 -12.68
N ASP A 122 13.30 20.30 -12.27
CA ASP A 122 14.21 19.71 -11.28
C ASP A 122 13.50 19.44 -9.95
N VAL A 123 13.65 18.22 -9.48
CA VAL A 123 12.89 17.70 -8.35
C VAL A 123 13.78 17.38 -7.16
N ARG A 124 13.27 17.66 -5.96
CA ARG A 124 13.77 17.09 -4.71
C ARG A 124 12.64 16.45 -3.94
N ARG A 125 12.82 15.22 -3.46
CA ARG A 125 11.80 14.49 -2.72
C ARG A 125 12.40 13.50 -1.73
N VAL A 126 11.64 13.19 -0.69
CA VAL A 126 11.89 12.04 0.20
C VAL A 126 10.77 11.03 -0.01
N VAL A 127 11.15 9.79 -0.29
CA VAL A 127 10.21 8.69 -0.52
C VAL A 127 10.38 7.65 0.56
N ALA A 128 9.29 7.33 1.24
CA ALA A 128 9.17 6.14 2.06
C ALA A 128 8.42 5.06 1.29
N VAL A 129 8.89 3.83 1.41
CA VAL A 129 8.27 2.64 0.85
C VAL A 129 7.83 1.80 2.03
N LEU A 130 6.51 1.74 2.21
CA LEU A 130 5.89 1.14 3.37
C LEU A 130 5.27 -0.21 3.00
N PRO A 131 5.48 -1.27 3.81
CA PRO A 131 4.79 -2.53 3.61
C PRO A 131 3.29 -2.31 3.60
N ARG A 132 2.62 -2.83 2.56
CA ARG A 132 1.17 -2.69 2.38
C ARG A 132 0.40 -3.11 3.64
N ARG A 133 0.83 -4.22 4.26
CA ARG A 133 0.22 -4.77 5.47
C ARG A 133 0.23 -3.77 6.63
N THR A 134 1.35 -3.09 6.86
CA THR A 134 1.50 -2.12 7.96
C THR A 134 0.54 -0.95 7.76
N LEU A 135 0.46 -0.41 6.54
CA LEU A 135 -0.44 0.70 6.25
C LEU A 135 -1.92 0.28 6.30
N LEU A 136 -2.26 -0.94 5.84
CA LEU A 136 -3.63 -1.48 5.95
C LEU A 136 -4.07 -1.65 7.42
N LEU A 137 -3.15 -1.96 8.33
CA LEU A 137 -3.47 -2.11 9.75
C LEU A 137 -3.73 -0.76 10.44
N LYS A 138 -3.06 0.32 10.02
CA LYS A 138 -3.10 1.63 10.72
C LYS A 138 -3.98 2.67 10.00
N ALA A 139 -3.92 2.71 8.67
CA ALA A 139 -4.58 3.71 7.84
C ALA A 139 -5.14 3.09 6.54
N PRO A 140 -6.05 2.10 6.62
CA PRO A 140 -6.55 1.37 5.46
C PRO A 140 -7.26 2.23 4.42
N TRP A 141 -7.84 3.36 4.83
CA TRP A 141 -8.49 4.31 3.92
C TRP A 141 -7.51 4.93 2.90
N LEU A 142 -6.20 4.84 3.12
CA LEU A 142 -5.17 5.30 2.19
C LEU A 142 -4.82 4.27 1.10
N VAL A 143 -5.25 3.02 1.26
CA VAL A 143 -4.93 1.91 0.34
C VAL A 143 -6.20 1.44 -0.38
N ARG A 144 -6.85 2.38 -1.08
CA ARG A 144 -8.13 2.15 -1.76
C ARG A 144 -8.02 2.06 -3.30
N GLY A 145 -6.82 1.77 -3.79
CA GLY A 145 -6.56 1.71 -5.23
C GLY A 145 -6.70 3.07 -5.92
N ARG A 146 -6.49 4.15 -5.20
CA ARG A 146 -6.42 5.49 -5.77
C ARG A 146 -5.28 6.27 -5.12
N PRO A 147 -4.67 7.21 -5.84
CA PRO A 147 -3.64 8.02 -5.25
C PRO A 147 -4.21 9.00 -4.22
N HIS A 148 -3.42 9.33 -3.20
CA HIS A 148 -3.85 10.25 -2.14
C HIS A 148 -2.89 11.43 -2.04
N ARG A 149 -3.44 12.62 -1.82
CA ARG A 149 -2.69 13.83 -1.51
C ARG A 149 -3.00 14.29 -0.09
N ILE A 150 -1.95 14.50 0.69
CA ILE A 150 -2.01 15.19 1.97
C ILE A 150 -1.52 16.62 1.74
N ALA A 151 -2.45 17.56 1.76
CA ALA A 151 -2.19 18.97 1.53
C ALA A 151 -1.43 19.61 2.71
N LEU A 152 -0.77 20.73 2.45
CA LEU A 152 -0.09 21.51 3.50
C LEU A 152 -1.04 22.03 4.59
N SER A 153 -2.33 22.20 4.27
CA SER A 153 -3.37 22.61 5.22
C SER A 153 -3.90 21.46 6.08
N SER A 154 -3.50 20.22 5.82
CA SER A 154 -3.97 19.07 6.58
C SER A 154 -3.45 19.10 8.02
N ARG A 155 -4.29 18.64 8.97
CA ARG A 155 -3.91 18.55 10.38
C ARG A 155 -2.68 17.64 10.52
N PHE A 156 -1.77 17.97 11.44
CA PHE A 156 -0.59 17.14 11.75
C PHE A 156 0.36 16.84 10.57
N VAL A 157 0.17 17.40 9.37
CA VAL A 157 1.06 17.16 8.21
C VAL A 157 2.50 17.58 8.51
N SER A 158 2.70 18.63 9.30
CA SER A 158 4.03 19.08 9.72
C SER A 158 4.78 18.03 10.55
N LEU A 159 4.09 17.17 11.31
CA LEU A 159 4.71 16.05 12.03
C LEU A 159 5.12 14.95 11.07
N ALA A 160 4.22 14.54 10.16
CA ALA A 160 4.53 13.52 9.15
C ALA A 160 5.72 13.93 8.25
N ARG A 161 5.74 15.19 7.80
CA ARG A 161 6.84 15.76 7.01
C ARG A 161 8.17 15.70 7.75
N ARG A 162 8.20 16.20 8.99
CA ARG A 162 9.42 16.17 9.81
C ARG A 162 9.89 14.74 10.03
N HIS A 163 8.99 13.82 10.36
CA HIS A 163 9.33 12.41 10.55
C HIS A 163 9.98 11.79 9.30
N LEU A 164 9.42 12.02 8.11
CA LEU A 164 10.02 11.58 6.84
C LEU A 164 11.44 12.15 6.63
N LEU A 165 11.62 13.45 6.88
CA LEU A 165 12.91 14.12 6.74
C LEU A 165 13.93 13.58 7.75
N GLU A 166 13.52 13.36 9.01
CA GLU A 166 14.39 12.81 10.04
C GLU A 166 14.83 11.38 9.70
N LEU A 167 13.91 10.53 9.23
CA LEU A 167 14.24 9.17 8.78
C LEU A 167 15.18 9.15 7.56
N ALA A 168 15.07 10.16 6.70
CA ALA A 168 15.98 10.31 5.56
C ALA A 168 17.39 10.76 5.99
N ARG A 169 17.48 11.60 7.03
CA ARG A 169 18.74 12.13 7.58
C ARG A 169 19.47 11.11 8.45
N HIS A 170 18.77 10.54 9.42
CA HIS A 170 19.31 9.67 10.47
C HIS A 170 19.07 8.20 10.11
N GLY A 171 20.15 7.49 9.81
CA GLY A 171 20.14 6.08 9.41
C GLY A 171 21.27 5.31 10.05
N GLU A 172 21.41 5.46 11.36
CA GLU A 172 22.30 4.62 12.16
C GLU A 172 21.84 3.17 12.11
N ILE A 173 22.71 2.25 12.50
CA ILE A 173 22.33 0.85 12.70
C ILE A 173 21.29 0.85 13.82
N MET A 174 20.03 0.68 13.44
CA MET A 174 18.92 0.56 14.39
C MET A 174 18.66 -0.91 14.65
N ASP A 175 18.34 -1.25 15.88
CA ASP A 175 17.75 -2.56 16.16
C ASP A 175 16.36 -2.68 15.51
N GLU A 176 15.89 -3.91 15.35
CA GLU A 176 14.63 -4.23 14.67
C GLU A 176 13.40 -3.62 15.37
N MET A 177 13.42 -3.52 16.70
CA MET A 177 12.32 -2.94 17.49
C MET A 177 12.19 -1.45 17.22
N SER A 178 13.30 -0.72 17.29
CA SER A 178 13.36 0.71 17.01
C SER A 178 12.92 1.02 15.57
N ALA A 179 13.36 0.22 14.60
CA ALA A 179 12.93 0.33 13.20
C ALA A 179 11.42 0.14 13.03
N SER A 180 10.86 -0.89 13.67
CA SER A 180 9.43 -1.18 13.64
C SER A 180 8.60 -0.04 14.26
N LEU A 181 9.02 0.50 15.41
CA LEU A 181 8.36 1.64 16.05
C LEU A 181 8.34 2.88 15.17
N LEU A 182 9.44 3.18 14.48
CA LEU A 182 9.51 4.33 13.58
C LEU A 182 8.63 4.18 12.33
N ALA A 183 8.55 2.96 11.78
CA ALA A 183 7.66 2.61 10.68
C ALA A 183 6.19 2.76 11.07
N ASP A 184 5.82 2.24 12.24
CA ASP A 184 4.47 2.35 12.80
C ASP A 184 4.10 3.81 13.05
N ASN A 185 5.03 4.59 13.61
CA ASN A 185 4.84 6.02 13.84
C ASN A 185 4.60 6.79 12.53
N LEU A 186 5.37 6.47 11.47
CA LEU A 186 5.15 7.07 10.16
C LEU A 186 3.75 6.76 9.63
N CYS A 187 3.32 5.49 9.69
CA CYS A 187 1.97 5.09 9.27
C CYS A 187 0.87 5.82 10.06
N ASN A 188 1.03 5.94 11.38
CA ASN A 188 0.09 6.67 12.24
C ASN A 188 0.03 8.16 11.88
N LEU A 189 1.18 8.82 11.72
CA LEU A 189 1.25 10.24 11.37
C LEU A 189 0.64 10.52 10.00
N ILE A 190 0.89 9.66 9.01
CA ILE A 190 0.31 9.75 7.67
C ILE A 190 -1.21 9.51 7.72
N GLY A 191 -1.66 8.53 8.51
CA GLY A 191 -3.08 8.30 8.77
C GLY A 191 -3.77 9.53 9.38
N LEU A 192 -3.20 10.09 10.45
CA LEU A 192 -3.71 11.30 11.11
C LEU A 192 -3.70 12.52 10.18
N SER A 193 -2.67 12.67 9.36
CA SER A 193 -2.53 13.82 8.48
C SER A 193 -3.33 13.74 7.19
N SER A 194 -3.78 12.55 6.81
CA SER A 194 -4.71 12.42 5.68
C SER A 194 -6.11 13.00 5.93
N ASP A 195 -6.38 13.54 7.13
CA ASP A 195 -7.68 14.12 7.52
C ASP A 195 -7.92 15.44 6.77
N ALA A 196 -8.55 15.32 5.61
CA ALA A 196 -9.13 16.46 4.92
C ALA A 196 -10.29 16.99 5.76
N ALA A 197 -10.34 18.30 5.97
CA ALA A 197 -11.39 19.01 6.69
C ALA A 197 -12.75 18.98 5.96
N GLY A 198 -13.31 17.79 5.70
CA GLY A 198 -14.59 17.55 5.04
C GLY A 198 -15.07 16.12 5.24
N PRO A 199 -16.26 15.73 4.71
CA PRO A 199 -16.78 14.37 4.83
C PRO A 199 -15.93 13.41 3.99
N GLY A 200 -14.78 13.04 4.53
CA GLY A 200 -13.94 11.99 4.01
C GLY A 200 -14.65 10.63 4.14
N PRO A 201 -14.14 9.61 3.45
CA PRO A 201 -14.63 8.25 3.63
C PRO A 201 -14.66 7.86 5.11
N ASP A 202 -15.69 7.13 5.54
CA ASP A 202 -15.84 6.66 6.93
C ASP A 202 -14.62 5.84 7.35
N ARG A 203 -13.61 6.52 7.93
CA ARG A 203 -12.31 5.96 8.32
C ARG A 203 -12.48 4.82 9.31
N LEU A 204 -13.45 4.96 10.19
CA LEU A 204 -13.78 3.95 11.17
C LEU A 204 -14.36 2.72 10.47
N HIS A 205 -15.25 2.89 9.50
CA HIS A 205 -15.71 1.77 8.67
C HIS A 205 -14.53 1.06 7.98
N GLU A 206 -13.59 1.79 7.39
CA GLU A 206 -12.40 1.18 6.77
C GLU A 206 -11.50 0.46 7.76
N ALA A 207 -11.26 1.06 8.91
CA ALA A 207 -10.50 0.45 9.99
C ALA A 207 -11.16 -0.86 10.43
N ILE A 208 -12.49 -0.87 10.57
CA ILE A 208 -13.27 -2.07 10.86
C ILE A 208 -13.09 -3.14 9.79
N LEU A 209 -13.22 -2.79 8.50
CA LEU A 209 -13.05 -3.74 7.40
C LEU A 209 -11.65 -4.34 7.38
N ALA A 210 -10.62 -3.51 7.57
CA ALA A 210 -9.23 -3.96 7.58
C ALA A 210 -8.90 -4.86 8.77
N PHE A 211 -9.37 -4.48 9.97
CA PHE A 211 -9.24 -5.31 11.17
C PHE A 211 -9.87 -6.70 10.95
N CYS A 212 -11.07 -6.74 10.39
CA CYS A 212 -11.75 -7.99 10.10
C CYS A 212 -11.03 -8.81 9.01
N ARG A 213 -10.53 -8.17 7.95
CA ARG A 213 -9.72 -8.83 6.90
C ARG A 213 -8.46 -9.48 7.46
N GLY A 214 -7.80 -8.82 8.41
CA GLY A 214 -6.62 -9.36 9.11
C GLY A 214 -6.93 -10.54 10.04
N ARG A 215 -8.21 -10.82 10.33
CA ARG A 215 -8.68 -11.87 11.25
C ARG A 215 -9.75 -12.77 10.65
N LEU A 216 -9.83 -12.90 9.32
CA LEU A 216 -10.90 -13.68 8.69
C LEU A 216 -10.95 -15.13 9.17
N GLY A 217 -9.78 -15.73 9.42
CA GLY A 217 -9.64 -17.09 9.95
C GLY A 217 -10.03 -17.26 11.42
N ASP A 218 -10.23 -16.18 12.17
CA ASP A 218 -10.66 -16.22 13.56
C ASP A 218 -12.17 -16.51 13.62
N GLU A 219 -12.54 -17.72 14.06
CA GLU A 219 -13.94 -18.12 14.19
C GLU A 219 -14.73 -17.31 15.23
N THR A 220 -14.03 -16.67 16.18
CA THR A 220 -14.64 -15.82 17.22
C THR A 220 -14.94 -14.41 16.72
N LEU A 221 -14.54 -14.07 15.48
CA LEU A 221 -14.79 -12.78 14.87
C LEU A 221 -16.30 -12.53 14.71
N SER A 222 -16.84 -11.74 15.63
CA SER A 222 -18.26 -11.41 15.72
C SER A 222 -18.48 -9.89 15.72
N PRO A 223 -19.69 -9.40 15.38
CA PRO A 223 -20.02 -7.99 15.49
C PRO A 223 -19.73 -7.40 16.88
N GLY A 224 -19.99 -8.16 17.95
CA GLY A 224 -19.73 -7.74 19.32
C GLY A 224 -18.24 -7.58 19.62
N ALA A 225 -17.42 -8.54 19.21
CA ALA A 225 -15.96 -8.48 19.36
C ALA A 225 -15.35 -7.29 18.61
N VAL A 226 -15.83 -7.04 17.38
CA VAL A 226 -15.39 -5.88 16.57
C VAL A 226 -15.82 -4.56 17.21
N ALA A 227 -17.07 -4.45 17.65
CA ALA A 227 -17.57 -3.25 18.31
C ALA A 227 -16.77 -2.93 19.58
N ALA A 228 -16.46 -3.94 20.40
CA ALA A 228 -15.63 -3.80 21.59
C ALA A 228 -14.19 -3.36 21.25
N HIS A 229 -13.58 -3.96 20.22
CA HIS A 229 -12.22 -3.58 19.78
C HIS A 229 -12.11 -2.11 19.38
N PHE A 230 -13.11 -1.59 18.67
CA PHE A 230 -13.15 -0.20 18.22
C PHE A 230 -13.79 0.77 19.23
N ASN A 231 -14.16 0.29 20.42
CA ASN A 231 -14.84 1.06 21.46
C ASN A 231 -16.10 1.81 20.95
N ILE A 232 -16.92 1.11 20.14
CA ILE A 232 -18.20 1.61 19.64
C ILE A 232 -19.35 0.71 20.08
N SER A 233 -20.57 1.25 20.09
CA SER A 233 -21.75 0.41 20.34
C SER A 233 -22.01 -0.55 19.16
N LEU A 234 -22.59 -1.72 19.45
CA LEU A 234 -23.04 -2.65 18.41
C LEU A 234 -24.06 -2.00 17.46
N ARG A 235 -24.91 -1.11 17.97
CA ARG A 235 -25.85 -0.31 17.17
C ARG A 235 -25.11 0.59 16.17
N THR A 236 -24.04 1.25 16.61
CA THR A 236 -23.19 2.10 15.74
C THR A 236 -22.54 1.26 14.64
N LEU A 237 -22.02 0.07 14.97
CA LEU A 237 -21.44 -0.84 13.98
C LEU A 237 -22.48 -1.22 12.91
N HIS A 238 -23.67 -1.66 13.32
CA HIS A 238 -24.73 -2.03 12.37
C HIS A 238 -25.22 -0.84 11.54
N ALA A 239 -25.37 0.35 12.13
CA ALA A 239 -25.78 1.55 11.41
C ALA A 239 -24.78 1.92 10.30
N ARG A 240 -23.47 1.77 10.55
CA ARG A 240 -22.42 2.03 9.54
C ARG A 240 -22.52 1.07 8.36
N PHE A 241 -22.70 -0.23 8.63
CA PHE A 241 -22.90 -1.22 7.57
C PHE A 241 -24.23 -1.02 6.82
N ALA A 242 -25.31 -0.67 7.52
CA ALA A 242 -26.57 -0.32 6.87
C ALA A 242 -26.42 0.86 5.90
N GLY A 243 -25.57 1.84 6.23
CA GLY A 243 -25.21 2.96 5.34
C GLY A 243 -24.49 2.55 4.04
N THR A 244 -23.91 1.34 3.98
CA THR A 244 -23.31 0.78 2.75
C THR A 244 -24.23 -0.18 1.99
N GLY A 245 -25.46 -0.39 2.48
CA GLY A 245 -26.43 -1.31 1.87
C GLY A 245 -26.19 -2.80 2.18
N GLU A 246 -25.25 -3.13 3.06
CA GLU A 246 -24.92 -4.51 3.44
C GLU A 246 -24.95 -4.70 4.98
N SER A 247 -25.15 -5.91 5.49
CA SER A 247 -24.96 -6.19 6.92
C SER A 247 -23.56 -6.73 7.18
N PHE A 248 -23.00 -6.49 8.38
CA PHE A 248 -21.69 -7.02 8.77
C PHE A 248 -21.55 -8.53 8.50
N GLY A 249 -22.58 -9.32 8.85
CA GLY A 249 -22.55 -10.77 8.65
C GLY A 249 -22.53 -11.18 7.17
N ARG A 250 -23.29 -10.48 6.30
CA ARG A 250 -23.25 -10.73 4.86
C ARG A 250 -21.89 -10.38 4.27
N TRP A 251 -21.35 -9.22 4.68
CA TRP A 251 -20.02 -8.77 4.28
C TRP A 251 -18.93 -9.77 4.69
N LEU A 252 -18.94 -10.22 5.94
CA LEU A 252 -17.96 -11.17 6.48
C LEU A 252 -18.05 -12.52 5.73
N LEU A 253 -19.26 -13.04 5.54
CA LEU A 253 -19.48 -14.29 4.80
C LEU A 253 -18.97 -14.18 3.36
N ALA A 254 -19.34 -13.10 2.65
CA ALA A 254 -18.91 -12.87 1.28
C ALA A 254 -17.38 -12.77 1.18
N THR A 255 -16.75 -12.08 2.12
CA THR A 255 -15.29 -11.92 2.17
C THR A 255 -14.58 -13.25 2.43
N ARG A 256 -15.04 -14.05 3.41
CA ARG A 256 -14.49 -15.39 3.68
C ARG A 256 -14.59 -16.31 2.47
N LEU A 257 -15.74 -16.31 1.78
CA LEU A 257 -15.96 -17.12 0.58
C LEU A 257 -15.03 -16.72 -0.58
N GLU A 258 -14.78 -15.43 -0.77
CA GLU A 258 -13.86 -14.95 -1.81
C GLU A 258 -12.40 -15.30 -1.50
N GLU A 259 -11.96 -15.21 -0.23
CA GLU A 259 -10.63 -15.69 0.16
C GLU A 259 -10.49 -17.21 -0.01
N SER A 260 -11.52 -18.00 0.34
CA SER A 260 -11.54 -19.43 0.05
C SER A 260 -11.45 -19.71 -1.44
N ARG A 261 -12.15 -18.95 -2.28
CA ARG A 261 -12.08 -19.06 -3.75
C ARG A 261 -10.66 -18.81 -4.24
N ARG A 262 -9.99 -17.75 -3.77
CA ARG A 262 -8.59 -17.44 -4.12
C ARG A 262 -7.65 -18.57 -3.69
N ALA A 263 -7.84 -19.11 -2.49
CA ALA A 263 -7.06 -20.24 -1.99
C ALA A 263 -7.23 -21.51 -2.84
N LEU A 264 -8.47 -21.82 -3.26
CA LEU A 264 -8.77 -22.95 -4.15
C LEU A 264 -8.13 -22.79 -5.53
N LEU A 265 -7.95 -21.53 -5.97
CA LEU A 265 -7.32 -21.14 -7.22
C LEU A 265 -5.82 -20.76 -7.05
N ASP A 266 -5.16 -21.06 -5.94
CA ASP A 266 -3.71 -20.84 -5.83
C ASP A 266 -2.97 -22.15 -6.16
N PRO A 267 -2.15 -22.21 -7.23
CA PRO A 267 -1.39 -23.42 -7.56
C PRO A 267 -0.48 -23.89 -6.43
N ARG A 268 0.03 -22.98 -5.60
CA ARG A 268 0.89 -23.30 -4.46
C ARG A 268 0.14 -24.02 -3.35
N ARG A 269 -1.19 -23.89 -3.32
CA ARG A 269 -2.09 -24.52 -2.35
C ARG A 269 -2.88 -25.68 -2.94
N ALA A 270 -2.47 -26.20 -4.10
CA ALA A 270 -3.18 -27.28 -4.79
C ALA A 270 -3.26 -28.58 -3.95
N GLY A 271 -2.28 -28.82 -3.07
CA GLY A 271 -2.25 -29.97 -2.16
C GLY A 271 -3.12 -29.82 -0.91
N GLU A 272 -3.64 -28.63 -0.60
CA GLU A 272 -4.43 -28.42 0.62
C GLU A 272 -5.86 -28.92 0.46
N GLY A 273 -6.38 -29.67 1.44
CA GLY A 273 -7.76 -30.14 1.43
C GLY A 273 -8.79 -29.01 1.51
N ILE A 274 -9.97 -29.20 0.91
CA ILE A 274 -11.07 -28.21 0.92
C ILE A 274 -11.50 -27.88 2.37
N ALA A 275 -11.54 -28.88 3.24
CA ALA A 275 -11.82 -28.70 4.66
C ALA A 275 -10.81 -27.75 5.34
N SER A 276 -9.51 -27.92 5.08
CA SER A 276 -8.46 -27.04 5.61
C SER A 276 -8.62 -25.60 5.12
N ILE A 277 -9.00 -25.40 3.85
CA ILE A 277 -9.29 -24.05 3.32
C ILE A 277 -10.52 -23.44 3.99
N ALA A 278 -11.58 -24.23 4.24
CA ALA A 278 -12.77 -23.74 4.93
C ALA A 278 -12.44 -23.32 6.37
N TYR A 279 -11.74 -24.16 7.13
CA TYR A 279 -11.35 -23.87 8.51
C TYR A 279 -10.39 -22.68 8.61
N SER A 280 -9.38 -22.60 7.73
CA SER A 280 -8.45 -21.45 7.70
C SER A 280 -9.12 -20.13 7.30
N ALA A 281 -10.26 -20.18 6.60
CA ALA A 281 -11.09 -19.03 6.30
C ALA A 281 -12.09 -18.68 7.43
N GLY A 282 -12.08 -19.42 8.55
CA GLY A 282 -12.90 -19.13 9.74
C GLY A 282 -14.31 -19.73 9.71
N PHE A 283 -14.55 -20.75 8.88
CA PHE A 283 -15.77 -21.57 8.96
C PHE A 283 -15.56 -22.70 9.97
N ASN A 284 -16.55 -22.97 10.83
CA ASN A 284 -16.51 -24.07 11.79
C ASN A 284 -17.28 -25.33 11.33
N ASP A 285 -18.09 -25.21 10.28
CA ASP A 285 -18.88 -26.30 9.72
C ASP A 285 -18.72 -26.37 8.19
N LEU A 286 -18.26 -27.54 7.71
CA LEU A 286 -17.99 -27.78 6.30
C LEU A 286 -19.25 -27.82 5.44
N SER A 287 -20.39 -28.26 5.99
CA SER A 287 -21.67 -28.32 5.29
C SER A 287 -22.22 -26.91 5.06
N VAL A 288 -22.10 -26.03 6.05
CA VAL A 288 -22.43 -24.60 5.96
C VAL A 288 -21.55 -23.91 4.92
N PHE A 289 -20.23 -24.16 4.95
CA PHE A 289 -19.30 -23.64 3.95
C PHE A 289 -19.70 -24.07 2.53
N ASN A 290 -19.88 -25.36 2.29
CA ASN A 290 -20.21 -25.88 0.96
C ASN A 290 -21.52 -25.30 0.41
N ARG A 291 -22.54 -25.17 1.26
CA ARG A 291 -23.83 -24.56 0.88
C ARG A 291 -23.66 -23.09 0.54
N ALA A 292 -22.98 -22.32 1.38
CA ALA A 292 -22.75 -20.90 1.16
C ALA A 292 -21.90 -20.64 -0.09
N PHE A 293 -20.87 -21.47 -0.32
CA PHE A 293 -20.02 -21.40 -1.50
C PHE A 293 -20.79 -21.67 -2.79
N ARG A 294 -21.59 -22.74 -2.82
CA ARG A 294 -22.44 -23.07 -3.98
C ARG A 294 -23.46 -21.97 -4.25
N ASN A 295 -24.10 -21.44 -3.20
CA ASN A 295 -25.07 -20.36 -3.34
C ASN A 295 -24.44 -19.07 -3.91
N ARG A 296 -23.17 -18.79 -3.58
CA ARG A 296 -22.46 -17.60 -4.03
C ARG A 296 -21.88 -17.73 -5.44
N PHE A 297 -21.29 -18.88 -5.76
CA PHE A 297 -20.50 -19.07 -6.99
C PHE A 297 -21.12 -20.02 -8.02
N GLY A 298 -22.28 -20.63 -7.72
CA GLY A 298 -22.99 -21.53 -8.62
C GLY A 298 -22.36 -22.92 -8.79
N MET A 299 -21.26 -23.22 -8.10
CA MET A 299 -20.51 -24.48 -8.20
C MET A 299 -19.93 -24.90 -6.85
N THR A 300 -19.51 -26.15 -6.70
CA THR A 300 -18.88 -26.60 -5.46
C THR A 300 -17.40 -26.19 -5.40
N PRO A 301 -16.79 -26.13 -4.19
CA PRO A 301 -15.35 -25.96 -4.05
C PRO A 301 -14.53 -27.01 -4.81
N SER A 302 -15.02 -28.25 -4.88
CA SER A 302 -14.40 -29.35 -5.62
C SER A 302 -14.42 -29.09 -7.12
N ASP A 303 -15.56 -28.65 -7.67
CA ASP A 303 -15.72 -28.36 -9.10
C ASP A 303 -14.75 -27.24 -9.52
N LEU A 304 -14.71 -26.15 -8.74
CA LEU A 304 -13.82 -25.01 -8.99
C LEU A 304 -12.34 -25.42 -9.03
N ARG A 305 -11.94 -26.34 -8.15
CA ARG A 305 -10.58 -26.86 -8.13
C ARG A 305 -10.31 -27.82 -9.29
N GLY A 306 -11.31 -28.60 -9.69
CA GLY A 306 -11.25 -29.50 -10.84
C GLY A 306 -11.04 -28.76 -12.17
N THR A 307 -11.61 -27.56 -12.33
CA THR A 307 -11.47 -26.72 -13.55
C THR A 307 -10.04 -26.27 -13.87
N ARG A 308 -9.04 -26.52 -13.01
CA ARG A 308 -7.61 -26.25 -13.28
C ARG A 308 -6.74 -27.49 -13.49
N ARG A 309 -7.28 -28.69 -13.26
CA ARG A 309 -6.56 -29.96 -13.45
C ARG A 309 -6.62 -30.48 -14.90
N ASN A 310 -7.42 -29.82 -15.75
CA ASN A 310 -7.40 -29.94 -17.21
C ASN A 310 -6.72 -28.71 -17.81
#